data_AF-A0A0D9NM85-F1
#
_entry.id   AF-A0A0D9NM85-F1
#
_cell.length_a   1.000
_cell.length_b   1.000
_cell.length_c   1.000
_cell.angle_alpha   90.00
_cell.angle_beta   90.00
_cell.angle_gamma   90.00
#
_symmetry.space_group_name_H-M   'P 1'
#
loop_
_entity.id
_entity.type
_entity.pdbx_description
1 polymer ?
#
loop_
_entity_poly.entity_id
_entity_poly.type
_entity_poly.pdbx_seq_one_letter_code
_entity_poly.pdbx_strand_id
1 'polypeptide(L)'
;MSKSDDGYRKRLRARVQNTLAEFEQKMREDGQDRLIVDSPRTDEEDDRPWIYRSYYIDEVKELMKRSRGRELPGTFNPLVISELFAERCQPWGYIAATVEQRILQVVYEVTRDIVEHVAAEDSVKEISHTITSALEPLKCRLHEKIKELLKPHHNGHPITLNHYLTDTVQKMQSDRRRQELLREFKRLIGTDNFRGDYNVKISPLTFFDSLQESTEVNMERYGSELAIDYTLAYYKLAMKKFIDDISVLAAEQCLISQLPSLFLSESILDFRDDELIRMANESDSASQERARCAEKLAVLEDGKSHLKRLESHRVLSPSVVHEETDQEGADESDAASSEEGKSETAETPEG
;
A
#
# COMPACT_ATOMS: atom_id res chain seq x y z
N MET A 1 13.77 4.60 15.84
CA MET A 1 12.75 5.53 15.27
C MET A 1 11.74 4.87 14.33
N SER A 2 11.97 3.68 13.76
CA SER A 2 11.01 2.99 12.87
C SER A 2 9.86 2.25 13.57
N LYS A 3 9.88 2.12 14.90
CA LYS A 3 8.89 1.33 15.68
C LYS A 3 7.70 2.14 16.20
N SER A 4 7.75 3.47 16.10
CA SER A 4 6.65 4.35 16.51
C SER A 4 5.79 4.69 15.29
N ASP A 5 4.47 4.81 15.49
CA ASP A 5 3.52 5.22 14.45
C ASP A 5 3.89 6.57 13.81
N ASP A 6 4.38 7.52 14.63
CA ASP A 6 4.93 8.80 14.17
C ASP A 6 6.14 8.62 13.22
N GLY A 7 7.00 7.65 13.53
CA GLY A 7 8.15 7.32 12.69
C GLY A 7 7.76 6.65 11.37
N TYR A 8 6.61 5.98 11.30
CA TYR A 8 6.06 5.41 10.06
C TYR A 8 5.39 6.47 9.20
N ARG A 9 4.60 7.37 9.80
CA ARG A 9 3.92 8.47 9.09
C ARG A 9 4.86 9.30 8.24
N LYS A 10 6.08 9.53 8.71
CA LYS A 10 7.14 10.31 8.04
C LYS A 10 7.83 9.59 6.87
N ARG A 11 7.60 8.28 6.67
CA ARG A 11 8.30 7.46 5.66
C ARG A 11 7.45 7.29 4.40
N LEU A 12 7.39 8.33 3.57
CA LEU A 12 6.63 8.32 2.31
C LEU A 12 6.83 7.04 1.48
N ARG A 13 8.08 6.69 1.18
CA ARG A 13 8.38 5.49 0.37
C ARG A 13 7.86 4.20 1.01
N ALA A 14 7.98 4.05 2.33
CA ALA A 14 7.48 2.85 3.01
C ALA A 14 5.95 2.76 2.93
N ARG A 15 5.26 3.89 3.13
CA ARG A 15 3.79 3.96 3.04
C ARG A 15 3.31 3.64 1.62
N VAL A 16 3.95 4.19 0.59
CA VAL A 16 3.61 3.89 -0.81
C VAL A 16 3.87 2.42 -1.15
N GLN A 17 5.00 1.86 -0.71
CA GLN A 17 5.30 0.43 -0.92
C GLN A 17 4.29 -0.49 -0.24
N ASN A 18 3.84 -0.16 0.97
CA ASN A 18 2.77 -0.91 1.65
C ASN A 18 1.44 -0.80 0.90
N THR A 19 1.07 0.40 0.43
CA THR A 19 -0.12 0.59 -0.42
C THR A 19 -0.06 -0.24 -1.70
N LEU A 20 1.11 -0.35 -2.33
CA LEU A 20 1.33 -1.18 -3.52
C LEU A 20 1.28 -2.68 -3.20
N ALA A 21 1.79 -3.11 -2.05
CA ALA A 21 1.68 -4.50 -1.59
C ALA A 21 0.21 -4.88 -1.31
N GLU A 22 -0.57 -3.99 -0.71
CA GLU A 22 -2.01 -4.21 -0.52
C GLU A 22 -2.77 -4.24 -1.86
N PHE A 23 -2.37 -3.42 -2.83
CA PHE A 23 -2.90 -3.48 -4.20
C PHE A 23 -2.59 -4.82 -4.87
N GLU A 24 -1.37 -5.33 -4.71
CA GLU A 24 -0.95 -6.64 -5.20
C GLU A 24 -1.85 -7.76 -4.64
N GLN A 25 -2.08 -7.76 -3.33
CA GLN A 25 -2.99 -8.66 -2.64
C GLN A 25 -4.41 -8.55 -3.20
N LYS A 26 -4.93 -7.31 -3.31
CA LYS A 26 -6.29 -7.06 -3.82
C LYS A 26 -6.46 -7.54 -5.27
N MET A 27 -5.45 -7.36 -6.11
CA MET A 27 -5.47 -7.88 -7.48
C MET A 27 -5.49 -9.41 -7.52
N ARG A 28 -4.79 -10.10 -6.61
CA ARG A 28 -4.83 -11.57 -6.52
C ARG A 28 -6.18 -12.10 -6.05
N GLU A 29 -6.83 -11.39 -5.13
CA GLU A 29 -8.07 -11.84 -4.49
C GLU A 29 -9.31 -11.50 -5.32
N ASP A 30 -9.37 -10.26 -5.81
CA ASP A 30 -10.57 -9.65 -6.40
C ASP A 30 -10.34 -9.14 -7.83
N GLY A 31 -9.16 -9.36 -8.41
CA GLY A 31 -8.86 -8.96 -9.77
C GLY A 31 -9.59 -9.80 -10.84
N GLN A 32 -10.25 -10.89 -10.46
CA GLN A 32 -10.94 -11.79 -11.38
C GLN A 32 -12.44 -11.75 -11.12
N ASP A 33 -13.24 -11.51 -12.18
CA ASP A 33 -14.72 -11.41 -12.07
C ASP A 33 -15.36 -12.64 -11.42
N ARG A 34 -14.92 -13.85 -11.82
CA ARG A 34 -15.41 -15.13 -11.30
C ARG A 34 -14.27 -16.10 -11.06
N LEU A 35 -14.39 -17.00 -10.11
CA LEU A 35 -13.48 -18.13 -9.91
C LEU A 35 -13.99 -19.39 -10.63
N ILE A 36 -13.09 -20.13 -11.28
CA ILE A 36 -13.44 -21.41 -11.91
C ILE A 36 -13.06 -22.55 -10.96
N VAL A 37 -14.02 -23.41 -10.63
CA VAL A 37 -13.82 -24.49 -9.66
C VAL A 37 -14.18 -25.84 -10.25
N ASP A 38 -13.37 -26.87 -9.97
CA ASP A 38 -13.57 -28.25 -10.44
C ASP A 38 -14.36 -29.13 -9.45
N SER A 39 -14.60 -28.66 -8.22
CA SER A 39 -15.27 -29.40 -7.15
C SER A 39 -16.02 -28.44 -6.23
N PRO A 40 -17.07 -28.88 -5.51
CA PRO A 40 -17.81 -28.01 -4.61
C PRO A 40 -16.89 -27.38 -3.58
N ARG A 41 -17.01 -26.07 -3.38
CA ARG A 41 -16.29 -25.35 -2.33
C ARG A 41 -16.84 -25.80 -0.98
N THR A 42 -15.96 -26.23 -0.09
CA THR A 42 -16.31 -26.60 1.30
C THR A 42 -16.29 -25.40 2.25
N ASP A 43 -15.76 -24.27 1.79
CA ASP A 43 -15.56 -23.08 2.61
C ASP A 43 -16.75 -22.12 2.40
N GLU A 44 -17.63 -22.06 3.40
CA GLU A 44 -18.86 -21.24 3.39
C GLU A 44 -18.58 -19.71 3.48
N GLU A 45 -17.33 -19.30 3.73
CA GLU A 45 -16.96 -17.90 4.02
C GLU A 45 -16.45 -17.11 2.81
N ASP A 46 -16.38 -17.70 1.62
CA ASP A 46 -15.86 -17.01 0.43
C ASP A 46 -16.99 -16.64 -0.55
N ASP A 47 -17.47 -15.41 -0.36
CA ASP A 47 -18.55 -14.78 -1.13
C ASP A 47 -18.18 -14.42 -2.59
N ARG A 48 -16.98 -14.77 -3.06
CA ARG A 48 -16.57 -14.41 -4.43
C ARG A 48 -17.43 -15.16 -5.45
N PRO A 49 -17.88 -14.48 -6.52
CA PRO A 49 -18.59 -15.13 -7.61
C PRO A 49 -17.77 -16.30 -8.16
N TRP A 50 -18.38 -17.47 -8.29
CA TRP A 50 -17.71 -18.66 -8.78
C TRP A 50 -18.60 -19.42 -9.77
N ILE A 51 -17.96 -20.20 -10.64
CA ILE A 51 -18.61 -21.03 -11.65
C ILE A 51 -17.92 -22.38 -11.71
N TYR A 52 -18.70 -23.47 -11.79
CA TYR A 52 -18.11 -24.77 -12.05
C TYR A 52 -17.49 -24.81 -13.43
N ARG A 53 -16.32 -25.44 -13.54
CA ARG A 53 -15.60 -25.56 -14.81
C ARG A 53 -16.46 -26.18 -15.90
N SER A 54 -17.31 -27.16 -15.58
CA SER A 54 -18.23 -27.79 -16.53
C SER A 54 -19.20 -26.79 -17.16
N TYR A 55 -19.86 -25.95 -16.35
CA TYR A 55 -20.77 -24.92 -16.87
C TYR A 55 -20.02 -23.85 -17.65
N TYR A 56 -18.82 -23.47 -17.19
CA TYR A 56 -18.02 -22.49 -17.91
C TYR A 56 -17.54 -23.01 -19.28
N ILE A 57 -17.24 -24.31 -19.39
CA ILE A 57 -16.94 -24.95 -20.69
C ILE A 57 -18.12 -24.79 -21.64
N ASP A 58 -19.36 -24.98 -21.17
CA ASP A 58 -20.56 -24.82 -21.99
C ASP A 58 -20.78 -23.36 -22.42
N GLU A 59 -20.53 -22.38 -21.54
CA GLU A 59 -20.57 -20.95 -21.90
C GLU A 59 -19.53 -20.61 -22.99
N VAL A 60 -18.29 -21.06 -22.80
CA VAL A 60 -17.20 -20.84 -23.78
C VAL A 60 -17.50 -21.56 -25.09
N LYS A 61 -18.14 -22.72 -25.05
CA LYS A 61 -18.57 -23.47 -26.23
C LYS A 61 -19.59 -22.67 -27.05
N GLU A 62 -20.59 -22.08 -26.40
CA GLU A 62 -21.56 -21.21 -27.08
C GLU A 62 -20.91 -19.95 -27.65
N LEU A 63 -19.97 -19.35 -26.91
CA LEU A 63 -19.19 -18.23 -27.43
C LEU A 63 -18.39 -18.61 -28.68
N MET A 64 -17.66 -19.73 -28.61
CA MET A 64 -16.88 -20.26 -29.74
C MET A 64 -17.73 -20.58 -30.96
N LYS A 65 -18.98 -21.03 -30.78
CA LYS A 65 -19.91 -21.25 -31.90
C LYS A 65 -20.32 -19.94 -32.56
N ARG A 66 -20.58 -18.90 -31.78
CA ARG A 66 -20.95 -17.56 -32.28
C ARG A 66 -19.80 -16.86 -32.99
N SER A 67 -18.58 -17.05 -32.50
CA SER A 67 -17.36 -16.46 -33.05
C SER A 67 -16.64 -17.35 -34.09
N ARG A 68 -17.25 -18.47 -34.48
CA ARG A 68 -16.65 -19.46 -35.38
C ARG A 68 -16.48 -18.85 -36.78
N GLY A 69 -15.24 -18.86 -37.27
CA GLY A 69 -14.87 -18.47 -38.61
C GLY A 69 -14.47 -19.69 -39.44
N ARG A 70 -13.16 -19.86 -39.63
CA ARG A 70 -12.57 -20.89 -40.51
C ARG A 70 -11.76 -21.92 -39.71
N GLU A 71 -11.99 -22.01 -38.41
CA GLU A 71 -11.23 -22.89 -37.52
C GLU A 71 -11.59 -24.36 -37.77
N LEU A 72 -10.61 -25.25 -37.62
CA LEU A 72 -10.82 -26.69 -37.68
C LEU A 72 -11.39 -27.20 -36.34
N PRO A 73 -12.15 -28.32 -36.32
CA PRO A 73 -12.58 -28.95 -35.08
C PRO A 73 -11.39 -29.23 -34.14
N GLY A 74 -11.55 -28.94 -32.85
CA GLY A 74 -10.47 -29.03 -31.85
C GLY A 74 -9.58 -27.80 -31.76
N THR A 75 -9.77 -26.80 -32.63
CA THR A 75 -9.11 -25.49 -32.55
C THR A 75 -10.10 -24.39 -32.20
N PHE A 76 -9.61 -23.21 -31.84
CA PHE A 76 -10.43 -22.06 -31.47
C PHE A 76 -9.89 -20.79 -32.11
N ASN A 77 -10.77 -19.80 -32.31
CA ASN A 77 -10.38 -18.49 -32.80
C ASN A 77 -9.62 -17.74 -31.70
N PRO A 78 -8.37 -17.27 -31.91
CA PRO A 78 -7.61 -16.54 -30.88
C PRO A 78 -8.34 -15.30 -30.32
N LEU A 79 -9.27 -14.70 -31.08
CA LEU A 79 -10.08 -13.56 -30.61
C LEU A 79 -10.99 -13.92 -29.44
N VAL A 80 -11.37 -15.20 -29.28
CA VAL A 80 -12.12 -15.69 -28.11
C VAL A 80 -11.33 -15.45 -26.82
N ILE A 81 -10.00 -15.57 -26.86
CA ILE A 81 -9.18 -15.27 -25.68
C ILE A 81 -9.34 -13.81 -25.28
N SER A 82 -9.37 -12.88 -26.24
CA SER A 82 -9.54 -11.44 -25.96
C SER A 82 -10.86 -11.17 -25.22
N GLU A 83 -11.96 -11.78 -25.67
CA GLU A 83 -13.28 -11.58 -25.09
C GLU A 83 -13.38 -12.19 -23.70
N LEU A 84 -12.95 -13.45 -23.53
CA LEU A 84 -12.93 -14.12 -22.23
C LEU A 84 -12.01 -13.40 -21.23
N PHE A 85 -10.88 -12.87 -21.71
CA PHE A 85 -9.95 -12.12 -20.87
C PHE A 85 -10.54 -10.77 -20.44
N ALA A 86 -11.17 -10.03 -21.37
CA ALA A 86 -11.78 -8.74 -21.08
C ALA A 86 -12.90 -8.86 -20.03
N GLU A 87 -13.76 -9.89 -20.14
CA GLU A 87 -14.80 -10.17 -19.13
C GLU A 87 -14.17 -10.43 -17.75
N ARG A 88 -13.05 -11.14 -17.70
CA ARG A 88 -12.36 -11.46 -16.43
C ARG A 88 -11.71 -10.24 -15.78
N CYS A 89 -11.27 -9.26 -16.56
CA CYS A 89 -10.50 -8.10 -16.10
C CYS A 89 -11.37 -6.86 -15.79
N GLN A 90 -12.70 -6.99 -15.76
CA GLN A 90 -13.59 -5.88 -15.41
C GLN A 90 -13.25 -5.23 -14.05
N PRO A 91 -12.87 -5.97 -12.99
CA PRO A 91 -12.54 -5.37 -11.70
C PRO A 91 -11.30 -4.46 -11.70
N TRP A 92 -10.40 -4.62 -12.68
CA TRP A 92 -9.08 -3.97 -12.66
C TRP A 92 -9.18 -2.44 -12.66
N GLY A 93 -10.18 -1.87 -13.35
CA GLY A 93 -10.36 -0.43 -13.37
C GLY A 93 -10.68 0.15 -11.99
N TYR A 94 -11.57 -0.50 -11.24
CA TYR A 94 -11.91 -0.09 -9.88
C TYR A 94 -10.73 -0.27 -8.92
N ILE A 95 -10.02 -1.40 -8.99
CA ILE A 95 -8.86 -1.66 -8.12
C ILE A 95 -7.73 -0.66 -8.41
N ALA A 96 -7.47 -0.35 -9.68
CA ALA A 96 -6.47 0.63 -10.09
C ALA A 96 -6.83 2.05 -9.63
N ALA A 97 -8.08 2.47 -9.76
CA ALA A 97 -8.55 3.75 -9.23
C ALA A 97 -8.43 3.83 -7.70
N THR A 98 -8.67 2.72 -7.00
CA THR A 98 -8.54 2.65 -5.53
C THR A 98 -7.09 2.84 -5.10
N VAL A 99 -6.13 2.16 -5.74
CA VAL A 99 -4.71 2.33 -5.40
C VAL A 99 -4.20 3.74 -5.76
N GLU A 100 -4.66 4.30 -6.88
CA GLU A 100 -4.38 5.69 -7.27
C GLU A 100 -4.75 6.68 -6.16
N GLN A 101 -6.00 6.61 -5.69
CA GLN A 101 -6.51 7.48 -4.62
C GLN A 101 -5.70 7.32 -3.33
N ARG A 102 -5.37 6.09 -2.94
CA ARG A 102 -4.60 5.81 -1.71
C ARG A 102 -3.17 6.34 -1.80
N ILE A 103 -2.50 6.20 -2.95
CA ILE A 103 -1.16 6.75 -3.15
C ILE A 103 -1.18 8.27 -3.08
N LEU A 104 -2.14 8.91 -3.75
CA LEU A 104 -2.31 10.37 -3.69
C LEU A 104 -2.57 10.85 -2.26
N GLN A 105 -3.46 10.17 -1.53
CA GLN A 105 -3.72 10.48 -0.12
C GLN A 105 -2.45 10.42 0.72
N VAL A 106 -1.63 9.36 0.57
CA VAL A 106 -0.35 9.23 1.28
C VAL A 106 0.58 10.41 0.97
N VAL A 107 0.66 10.84 -0.30
CA VAL A 107 1.49 11.98 -0.69
C VAL A 107 0.97 13.28 -0.07
N TYR A 108 -0.33 13.53 -0.13
CA TYR A 108 -0.92 14.75 0.46
C TYR A 108 -0.74 14.80 1.97
N GLU A 109 -0.94 13.68 2.68
CA GLU A 109 -0.73 13.62 4.12
C GLU A 109 0.72 13.88 4.52
N VAL A 110 1.69 13.25 3.85
CA VAL A 110 3.10 13.50 4.15
C VAL A 110 3.48 14.95 3.82
N THR A 111 2.97 15.49 2.71
CA THR A 111 3.23 16.88 2.31
C THR A 111 2.72 17.85 3.37
N ARG A 112 1.48 17.65 3.83
CA ARG A 112 0.89 18.46 4.91
C ARG A 112 1.72 18.35 6.19
N ASP A 113 2.06 17.13 6.61
CA ASP A 113 2.84 16.88 7.83
C ASP A 113 4.24 17.56 7.75
N ILE A 114 4.84 17.68 6.56
CA ILE A 114 6.10 18.41 6.33
C ILE A 114 5.88 19.93 6.47
N VAL A 115 4.84 20.48 5.82
CA VAL A 115 4.56 21.92 5.85
C VAL A 115 4.23 22.38 7.27
N GLU A 116 3.39 21.64 7.99
CA GLU A 116 3.04 21.93 9.39
C GLU A 116 4.25 21.88 10.32
N HIS A 117 5.27 21.09 9.99
CA HIS A 117 6.49 21.00 10.78
C HIS A 117 7.49 22.12 10.51
N VAL A 118 7.58 22.60 9.27
CA VAL A 118 8.63 23.54 8.82
C VAL A 118 8.14 24.99 8.78
N ALA A 119 6.87 25.23 8.45
CA ALA A 119 6.33 26.56 8.28
C ALA A 119 5.79 27.16 9.59
N ALA A 120 5.83 28.49 9.69
CA ALA A 120 5.08 29.20 10.73
C ALA A 120 3.57 29.02 10.51
N GLU A 121 2.79 29.02 11.59
CA GLU A 121 1.35 28.74 11.58
C GLU A 121 0.58 29.61 10.57
N ASP A 122 0.95 30.90 10.49
CA ASP A 122 0.36 31.87 9.56
C ASP A 122 0.64 31.55 8.07
N SER A 123 1.75 30.85 7.78
CA SER A 123 2.23 30.52 6.44
C SER A 123 1.78 29.14 5.93
N VAL A 124 1.39 28.23 6.84
CA VAL A 124 1.04 26.82 6.52
C VAL A 124 -0.01 26.74 5.41
N LYS A 125 -1.05 27.57 5.50
CA LYS A 125 -2.19 27.53 4.57
C LYS A 125 -1.77 27.86 3.14
N GLU A 126 -1.02 28.94 2.95
CA GLU A 126 -0.62 29.38 1.61
C GLU A 126 0.46 28.48 1.00
N ILE A 127 1.42 28.03 1.80
CA ILE A 127 2.43 27.06 1.35
C ILE A 127 1.75 25.75 0.92
N SER A 128 0.77 25.27 1.69
CA SER A 128 0.00 24.06 1.35
C SER A 128 -0.78 24.23 0.04
N HIS A 129 -1.38 25.41 -0.20
CA HIS A 129 -2.09 25.70 -1.43
C HIS A 129 -1.16 25.65 -2.65
N THR A 130 0.00 26.32 -2.56
CA THR A 130 1.01 26.33 -3.60
C THR A 130 1.51 24.93 -3.93
N ILE A 131 1.83 24.11 -2.94
CA ILE A 131 2.29 22.73 -3.17
C ILE A 131 1.17 21.87 -3.76
N THR A 132 -0.07 22.02 -3.30
CA THR A 132 -1.22 21.29 -3.86
C THR A 132 -1.41 21.63 -5.35
N SER A 133 -1.27 22.90 -5.72
CA SER A 133 -1.29 23.35 -7.12
C SER A 133 -0.16 22.71 -7.93
N ALA A 134 1.06 22.65 -7.37
CA ALA A 134 2.21 22.01 -8.01
C ALA A 134 2.08 20.48 -8.14
N LEU A 135 1.30 19.82 -7.27
CA LEU A 135 1.01 18.38 -7.33
C LEU A 135 -0.05 18.02 -8.38
N GLU A 136 -0.93 18.93 -8.75
CA GLU A 136 -2.05 18.64 -9.66
C GLU A 136 -1.59 18.11 -11.03
N PRO A 137 -0.54 18.66 -11.68
CA PRO A 137 0.01 18.08 -12.91
C PRO A 137 0.52 16.64 -12.74
N LEU A 138 1.13 16.31 -11.59
CA LEU A 138 1.60 14.95 -11.32
C LEU A 138 0.44 13.97 -11.12
N LYS A 139 -0.62 14.42 -10.44
CA LYS A 139 -1.86 13.66 -10.30
C LYS A 139 -2.50 13.38 -11.65
N CYS A 140 -2.62 14.38 -12.53
CA CYS A 140 -3.13 14.19 -13.89
C CYS A 140 -2.27 13.18 -14.67
N ARG A 141 -0.93 13.31 -14.62
CA ARG A 141 -0.01 12.36 -15.27
C ARG A 141 -0.18 10.93 -14.74
N LEU A 142 -0.34 10.76 -13.43
CA LEU A 142 -0.60 9.46 -12.82
C LEU A 142 -1.90 8.86 -13.34
N HIS A 143 -2.99 9.63 -13.31
CA HIS A 143 -4.31 9.20 -13.77
C HIS A 143 -4.28 8.77 -15.25
N GLU A 144 -3.69 9.60 -16.11
CA GLU A 144 -3.55 9.32 -17.53
C GLU A 144 -2.71 8.06 -17.77
N LYS A 145 -1.62 7.88 -17.02
CA LYS A 145 -0.79 6.68 -17.13
C LYS A 145 -1.54 5.42 -16.72
N ILE A 146 -2.29 5.44 -15.63
CA ILE A 146 -3.11 4.29 -15.20
C ILE A 146 -4.15 3.94 -16.28
N LYS A 147 -4.83 4.95 -16.84
CA LYS A 147 -5.79 4.75 -17.93
C LYS A 147 -5.14 4.16 -19.18
N GLU A 148 -3.94 4.63 -19.54
CA GLU A 148 -3.14 4.09 -20.64
C GLU A 148 -2.79 2.63 -20.41
N LEU A 149 -2.32 2.27 -19.21
CA LEU A 149 -1.94 0.91 -18.83
C LEU A 149 -3.13 -0.06 -18.79
N LEU A 150 -4.33 0.43 -18.45
CA LEU A 150 -5.54 -0.38 -18.38
C LEU A 150 -6.12 -0.70 -19.78
N LYS A 151 -5.97 0.22 -20.73
CA LYS A 151 -6.59 0.15 -22.07
C LYS A 151 -6.35 -1.17 -22.83
N PRO A 152 -5.12 -1.75 -22.87
CA PRO A 152 -4.87 -3.02 -23.54
C PRO A 152 -5.64 -4.19 -22.94
N HIS A 153 -6.04 -4.11 -21.67
CA HIS A 153 -6.67 -5.22 -20.97
C HIS A 153 -8.19 -5.30 -21.18
N HIS A 154 -8.84 -4.17 -21.50
CA HIS A 154 -10.29 -4.15 -21.79
C HIS A 154 -10.60 -4.20 -23.28
N ASN A 155 -9.77 -3.59 -24.13
CA ASN A 155 -10.08 -3.40 -25.56
C ASN A 155 -8.97 -3.90 -26.50
N GLY A 156 -7.95 -4.57 -25.96
CA GLY A 156 -6.77 -5.01 -26.72
C GLY A 156 -6.77 -6.50 -27.03
N HIS A 157 -5.94 -6.89 -27.99
CA HIS A 157 -5.64 -8.29 -28.25
C HIS A 157 -4.55 -8.79 -27.28
N PRO A 158 -4.72 -9.97 -26.64
CA PRO A 158 -3.68 -10.62 -25.87
C PRO A 158 -2.40 -10.84 -26.69
N ILE A 159 -1.28 -10.27 -26.25
CA ILE A 159 0.02 -10.44 -26.91
C ILE A 159 1.07 -10.76 -25.86
N THR A 160 1.79 -11.87 -26.05
CA THR A 160 2.94 -12.22 -25.22
C THR A 160 3.94 -13.08 -25.98
N LEU A 161 5.22 -12.86 -25.70
CA LEU A 161 6.34 -13.69 -26.16
C LEU A 161 6.97 -14.48 -24.99
N ASN A 162 6.36 -14.40 -23.80
CA ASN A 162 6.87 -15.08 -22.61
C ASN A 162 6.48 -16.57 -22.64
N HIS A 163 7.49 -17.44 -22.60
CA HIS A 163 7.33 -18.91 -22.53
C HIS A 163 6.51 -19.37 -21.31
N TYR A 164 6.40 -18.54 -20.27
CA TYR A 164 5.51 -18.78 -19.14
C TYR A 164 4.07 -19.10 -19.56
N LEU A 165 3.57 -18.50 -20.66
CA LEU A 165 2.23 -18.82 -21.18
C LEU A 165 2.14 -20.30 -21.57
N THR A 166 3.04 -20.75 -22.45
CA THR A 166 3.04 -22.12 -22.96
C THR A 166 3.32 -23.13 -21.86
N ASP A 167 4.24 -22.83 -20.95
CA ASP A 167 4.56 -23.71 -19.82
C ASP A 167 3.37 -23.86 -18.87
N THR A 168 2.67 -22.75 -18.58
CA THR A 168 1.49 -22.77 -17.72
C THR A 168 0.35 -23.55 -18.36
N VAL A 169 0.10 -23.37 -19.67
CA VAL A 169 -0.93 -24.14 -20.39
C VAL A 169 -0.58 -25.63 -20.40
N GLN A 170 0.66 -26.00 -20.71
CA GLN A 170 1.10 -27.39 -20.71
C GLN A 170 0.97 -28.03 -19.32
N LYS A 171 1.34 -27.30 -18.27
CA LYS A 171 1.19 -27.76 -16.89
C LYS A 171 -0.29 -27.98 -16.55
N MET A 172 -1.17 -27.03 -16.85
CA MET A 172 -2.61 -27.15 -16.61
C MET A 172 -3.22 -28.37 -17.30
N GLN A 173 -2.85 -28.61 -18.56
CA GLN A 173 -3.30 -29.79 -19.30
C GLN A 173 -2.75 -31.09 -18.72
N SER A 174 -1.46 -31.11 -18.35
CA SER A 174 -0.83 -32.29 -17.74
C SER A 174 -1.47 -32.64 -16.40
N ASP A 175 -1.75 -31.63 -15.57
CA ASP A 175 -2.41 -31.82 -14.27
C ASP A 175 -3.83 -32.37 -14.44
N ARG A 176 -4.61 -31.84 -15.40
CA ARG A 176 -5.94 -32.39 -15.72
C ARG A 176 -5.88 -33.83 -16.23
N ARG A 177 -5.04 -34.11 -17.23
CA ARG A 177 -4.85 -35.48 -17.75
C ARG A 177 -4.45 -36.44 -16.63
N ARG A 178 -3.54 -36.03 -15.73
CA ARG A 178 -3.14 -36.83 -14.57
C ARG A 178 -4.32 -37.11 -13.64
N GLN A 179 -5.16 -36.12 -13.35
CA GLN A 179 -6.33 -36.30 -12.50
C GLN A 179 -7.38 -37.23 -13.14
N GLU A 180 -7.60 -37.13 -14.45
CA GLU A 180 -8.47 -38.04 -15.20
C GLU A 180 -7.93 -39.47 -15.17
N LEU A 181 -6.65 -39.67 -15.47
CA LEU A 181 -5.98 -40.97 -15.37
C LEU A 181 -6.13 -41.58 -13.96
N LEU A 182 -5.94 -40.77 -12.92
CA LEU A 182 -6.11 -41.22 -11.53
C LEU A 182 -7.57 -41.58 -11.23
N ARG A 183 -8.54 -40.85 -11.78
CA ARG A 183 -9.97 -41.12 -11.59
C ARG A 183 -10.36 -42.45 -12.25
N GLU A 184 -9.92 -42.67 -13.48
CA GLU A 184 -10.15 -43.93 -14.19
C GLU A 184 -9.45 -45.11 -13.52
N PHE A 185 -8.21 -44.91 -13.08
CA PHE A 185 -7.49 -45.93 -12.33
C PHE A 185 -8.22 -46.28 -11.01
N LYS A 186 -8.72 -45.28 -10.26
CA LYS A 186 -9.58 -45.49 -9.08
C LYS A 186 -10.86 -46.26 -9.41
N ARG A 187 -11.52 -45.93 -10.52
CA ARG A 187 -12.73 -46.62 -10.98
C ARG A 187 -12.46 -48.10 -11.25
N LEU A 188 -11.32 -48.42 -11.86
CA LEU A 188 -10.97 -49.79 -12.23
C LEU A 188 -10.59 -50.65 -11.01
N ILE A 189 -9.85 -50.09 -10.05
CA ILE A 189 -9.33 -50.86 -8.91
C ILE A 189 -10.21 -50.80 -7.66
N GLY A 190 -11.14 -49.86 -7.59
CA GLY A 190 -11.96 -49.58 -6.41
C GLY A 190 -11.27 -48.67 -5.40
N THR A 191 -12.02 -47.72 -4.83
CA THR A 191 -11.50 -46.67 -3.93
C THR A 191 -10.79 -47.22 -2.69
N ASP A 192 -11.26 -48.34 -2.15
CA ASP A 192 -10.70 -48.96 -0.94
C ASP A 192 -9.33 -49.62 -1.18
N ASN A 193 -9.14 -50.18 -2.37
CA ASN A 193 -7.87 -50.76 -2.80
C ASN A 193 -6.81 -49.71 -3.14
N PHE A 194 -7.21 -48.44 -3.27
CA PHE A 194 -6.32 -47.32 -3.58
C PHE A 194 -5.58 -46.77 -2.34
N ARG A 195 -6.09 -47.05 -1.13
CA ARG A 195 -5.57 -46.51 0.14
C ARG A 195 -4.83 -47.54 1.00
N GLY A 196 -5.06 -48.84 0.79
CA GLY A 196 -4.39 -49.91 1.53
C GLY A 196 -3.27 -50.58 0.75
N ASP A 197 -2.44 -51.34 1.46
CA ASP A 197 -1.30 -52.11 0.91
C ASP A 197 -1.78 -53.43 0.26
N TYR A 198 -2.82 -53.34 -0.58
CA TYR A 198 -3.46 -54.50 -1.21
C TYR A 198 -2.82 -54.80 -2.57
N ASN A 199 -2.48 -56.07 -2.80
CA ASN A 199 -2.07 -56.54 -4.12
C ASN A 199 -3.27 -56.63 -5.06
N VAL A 200 -3.49 -55.60 -5.88
CA VAL A 200 -4.51 -55.62 -6.93
C VAL A 200 -3.93 -56.22 -8.21
N LYS A 201 -4.55 -57.29 -8.73
CA LYS A 201 -4.22 -57.85 -10.04
C LYS A 201 -5.10 -57.19 -11.10
N ILE A 202 -4.47 -56.44 -12.01
CA ILE A 202 -5.15 -55.76 -13.12
C ILE A 202 -4.62 -56.36 -14.42
N SER A 203 -5.52 -56.73 -15.34
CA SER A 203 -5.09 -57.10 -16.70
C SER A 203 -4.65 -55.84 -17.46
N PRO A 204 -3.41 -55.77 -17.96
CA PRO A 204 -2.91 -54.59 -18.66
C PRO A 204 -3.80 -54.18 -19.84
N LEU A 205 -4.32 -55.14 -20.60
CA LEU A 205 -5.19 -54.87 -21.75
C LEU A 205 -6.51 -54.23 -21.31
N THR A 206 -7.16 -54.75 -20.27
CA THR A 206 -8.41 -54.15 -19.76
C THR A 206 -8.22 -52.74 -19.22
N PHE A 207 -7.02 -52.43 -18.69
CA PHE A 207 -6.69 -51.08 -18.27
C PHE A 207 -6.50 -50.15 -19.48
N PHE A 208 -5.79 -50.59 -20.52
CA PHE A 208 -5.61 -49.83 -21.75
C PHE A 208 -6.93 -49.61 -22.50
N ASP A 209 -7.78 -50.63 -22.61
CA ASP A 209 -9.08 -50.52 -23.28
C ASP A 209 -10.00 -49.54 -22.54
N SER A 210 -10.08 -49.66 -21.20
CA SER A 210 -10.83 -48.71 -20.37
C SER A 210 -10.29 -47.28 -20.48
N LEU A 211 -8.98 -47.12 -20.63
CA LEU A 211 -8.36 -45.81 -20.82
C LEU A 211 -8.69 -45.24 -22.20
N GLN A 212 -8.63 -46.05 -23.25
CA GLN A 212 -8.93 -45.64 -24.62
C GLN A 212 -10.39 -45.22 -24.77
N GLU A 213 -11.34 -45.97 -24.21
CA GLU A 213 -12.77 -45.61 -24.19
C GLU A 213 -13.03 -44.28 -23.47
N SER A 214 -12.34 -44.04 -22.35
CA SER A 214 -12.43 -42.77 -21.63
C SER A 214 -11.78 -41.58 -22.36
N THR A 215 -10.96 -41.87 -23.37
CA THR A 215 -10.19 -40.88 -24.16
C THR A 215 -10.92 -40.46 -25.44
N GLU A 216 -12.15 -40.91 -25.71
CA GLU A 216 -12.92 -40.38 -26.86
C GLU A 216 -13.17 -38.86 -26.69
N VAL A 217 -12.33 -38.08 -27.38
CA VAL A 217 -12.30 -36.62 -27.24
C VAL A 217 -13.43 -36.01 -28.05
N ASN A 218 -14.43 -35.46 -27.35
CA ASN A 218 -15.32 -34.48 -27.96
C ASN A 218 -14.48 -33.26 -28.36
N MET A 219 -14.12 -33.16 -29.64
CA MET A 219 -13.20 -32.13 -30.17
C MET A 219 -13.70 -30.71 -29.92
N GLU A 220 -15.02 -30.50 -29.86
CA GLU A 220 -15.59 -29.20 -29.54
C GLU A 220 -15.35 -28.84 -28.07
N ARG A 221 -15.57 -29.79 -27.16
CA ARG A 221 -15.24 -29.62 -25.73
C ARG A 221 -13.75 -29.38 -25.51
N TYR A 222 -12.90 -30.15 -26.20
CA TYR A 222 -11.44 -29.98 -26.12
C TYR A 222 -11.01 -28.58 -26.55
N GLY A 223 -11.57 -28.06 -27.64
CA GLY A 223 -11.30 -26.69 -28.10
C GLY A 223 -11.67 -25.63 -27.05
N SER A 224 -12.83 -25.78 -26.38
CA SER A 224 -13.26 -24.88 -25.31
C SER A 224 -12.37 -24.96 -24.07
N GLU A 225 -11.99 -26.18 -23.64
CA GLU A 225 -11.05 -26.35 -22.53
C GLU A 225 -9.68 -25.74 -22.83
N LEU A 226 -9.21 -25.89 -24.07
CA LEU A 226 -7.96 -25.29 -24.52
C LEU A 226 -8.03 -23.76 -24.49
N ALA A 227 -9.11 -23.17 -24.99
CA ALA A 227 -9.32 -21.72 -24.94
C ALA A 227 -9.31 -21.20 -23.49
N ILE A 228 -9.99 -21.89 -22.57
CA ILE A 228 -9.99 -21.56 -21.13
C ILE A 228 -8.57 -21.58 -20.56
N ASP A 229 -7.77 -22.59 -20.89
CA ASP A 229 -6.40 -22.69 -20.37
C ASP A 229 -5.53 -21.54 -20.83
N TYR A 230 -5.60 -21.18 -22.12
CA TYR A 230 -4.87 -20.04 -22.65
C TYR A 230 -5.33 -18.73 -21.98
N THR A 231 -6.64 -18.53 -21.80
CA THR A 231 -7.16 -17.35 -21.11
C THR A 231 -6.67 -17.27 -19.67
N LEU A 232 -6.71 -18.37 -18.91
CA LEU A 232 -6.26 -18.40 -17.51
C LEU A 232 -4.74 -18.22 -17.37
N ALA A 233 -3.97 -18.84 -18.25
CA ALA A 233 -2.52 -18.71 -18.27
C ALA A 233 -2.10 -17.29 -18.64
N TYR A 234 -2.73 -16.70 -19.67
CA TYR A 234 -2.51 -15.32 -20.07
C TYR A 234 -2.93 -14.35 -18.97
N TYR A 235 -4.06 -14.58 -18.31
CA TYR A 235 -4.55 -13.76 -17.21
C TYR A 235 -3.53 -13.66 -16.08
N LYS A 236 -2.98 -14.80 -15.63
CA LYS A 236 -1.94 -14.82 -14.59
C LYS A 236 -0.70 -14.00 -14.96
N LEU A 237 -0.30 -14.04 -16.24
CA LEU A 237 0.83 -13.26 -16.73
C LEU A 237 0.50 -11.77 -16.79
N ALA A 238 -0.64 -11.43 -17.38
CA ALA A 238 -1.09 -10.05 -17.55
C ALA A 238 -1.29 -9.36 -16.20
N MET A 239 -1.87 -10.06 -15.21
CA MET A 239 -2.08 -9.51 -13.86
C MET A 239 -0.78 -9.12 -13.19
N LYS A 240 0.22 -10.02 -13.21
CA LYS A 240 1.56 -9.74 -12.66
C LYS A 240 2.19 -8.53 -13.33
N LYS A 241 2.16 -8.50 -14.67
CA LYS A 241 2.69 -7.39 -15.44
C LYS A 241 1.98 -6.08 -15.13
N PHE A 242 0.65 -6.08 -15.04
CA PHE A 242 -0.13 -4.90 -14.73
C PHE A 242 0.20 -4.34 -13.35
N ILE A 243 0.38 -5.21 -12.35
CA ILE A 243 0.80 -4.81 -11.01
C ILE A 243 2.17 -4.11 -11.05
N ASP A 244 3.14 -4.71 -11.76
CA ASP A 244 4.48 -4.15 -11.90
C ASP A 244 4.46 -2.81 -12.67
N ASP A 245 3.70 -2.75 -13.77
CA ASP A 245 3.58 -1.56 -14.61
C ASP A 245 2.92 -0.40 -13.84
N ILE A 246 1.88 -0.65 -13.03
CA ILE A 246 1.28 0.37 -12.15
C ILE A 246 2.27 0.84 -11.08
N SER A 247 3.04 -0.08 -10.50
CA SER A 247 4.00 0.24 -9.45
C SER A 247 5.16 1.10 -9.99
N VAL A 248 5.70 0.74 -11.14
CA VAL A 248 6.91 1.37 -11.70
C VAL A 248 6.56 2.55 -12.60
N LEU A 249 5.72 2.34 -13.62
CA LEU A 249 5.48 3.34 -14.66
C LEU A 249 4.49 4.41 -14.23
N ALA A 250 3.50 4.06 -13.40
CA ALA A 250 2.53 5.02 -12.88
C ALA A 250 3.01 5.61 -11.55
N ALA A 251 3.08 4.82 -10.47
CA ALA A 251 3.37 5.34 -9.14
C ALA A 251 4.78 5.93 -9.02
N GLU A 252 5.83 5.16 -9.32
CA GLU A 252 7.21 5.66 -9.17
C GLU A 252 7.53 6.76 -10.19
N GLN A 253 7.36 6.48 -11.49
CA GLN A 253 7.84 7.39 -12.55
C GLN A 253 7.00 8.66 -12.71
N CYS A 254 5.66 8.59 -12.58
CA CYS A 254 4.81 9.77 -12.77
C CYS A 254 4.67 10.63 -11.52
N LEU A 255 4.77 10.04 -10.32
CA LEU A 255 4.54 10.75 -9.07
C LEU A 255 5.81 10.79 -8.20
N ILE A 256 6.24 9.67 -7.62
CA ILE A 256 7.25 9.65 -6.55
C ILE A 256 8.60 10.22 -6.99
N SER A 257 9.07 9.87 -8.19
CA SER A 257 10.36 10.35 -8.71
C SER A 257 10.35 11.84 -9.06
N GLN A 258 9.15 12.41 -9.28
CA GLN A 258 8.96 13.82 -9.67
C GLN A 258 8.78 14.73 -8.45
N LEU A 259 8.44 14.17 -7.28
CA LEU A 259 8.25 14.96 -6.06
C LEU A 259 9.47 15.84 -5.70
N PRO A 260 10.72 15.36 -5.76
CA PRO A 260 11.87 16.20 -5.40
C PRO A 260 12.02 17.44 -6.30
N SER A 261 11.65 17.34 -7.59
CA SER A 261 11.72 18.48 -8.51
C SER A 261 10.71 19.59 -8.20
N LEU A 262 9.66 19.29 -7.42
CA LEU A 262 8.68 20.31 -6.99
C LEU A 262 9.21 21.21 -5.87
N PHE A 263 10.26 20.78 -5.16
CA PHE A 263 10.79 21.46 -3.98
C PHE A 263 12.21 22.01 -4.19
N LEU A 264 12.57 22.34 -5.43
CA LEU A 264 13.87 22.96 -5.73
C LEU A 264 13.88 24.41 -5.25
N SER A 265 14.95 24.84 -4.57
CA SER A 265 15.08 26.24 -4.12
C SER A 265 14.97 27.26 -5.25
N GLU A 266 15.30 26.86 -6.48
CA GLU A 266 15.19 27.68 -7.68
C GLU A 266 13.73 28.04 -8.03
N SER A 267 12.75 27.19 -7.68
CA SER A 267 11.34 27.48 -7.94
C SER A 267 10.82 28.66 -7.11
N ILE A 268 11.55 29.06 -6.06
CA ILE A 268 11.24 30.26 -5.28
C ILE A 268 11.43 31.53 -6.13
N LEU A 269 12.34 31.50 -7.11
CA LEU A 269 12.63 32.64 -7.99
C LEU A 269 11.51 32.94 -8.98
N ASP A 270 10.66 31.95 -9.26
CA ASP A 270 9.53 32.08 -10.18
C ASP A 270 8.27 32.63 -9.50
N PHE A 271 8.26 32.79 -8.17
CA PHE A 271 7.15 33.39 -7.45
C PHE A 271 7.07 34.89 -7.68
N ARG A 272 5.85 35.39 -7.86
CA ARG A 272 5.59 36.83 -7.89
C ARG A 272 5.68 37.43 -6.49
N ASP A 273 6.01 38.71 -6.42
CA ASP A 273 6.12 39.44 -5.15
C ASP A 273 4.85 39.33 -4.30
N ASP A 274 3.66 39.32 -4.91
CA ASP A 274 2.40 39.16 -4.20
C ASP A 274 2.19 37.75 -3.64
N GLU A 275 2.70 36.71 -4.31
CA GLU A 275 2.68 35.33 -3.83
C GLU A 275 3.65 35.15 -2.66
N LEU A 276 4.85 35.75 -2.74
CA LEU A 276 5.84 35.75 -1.66
C LEU A 276 5.33 36.48 -0.42
N ILE A 277 4.71 37.65 -0.59
CA ILE A 277 4.09 38.38 0.52
C ILE A 277 3.00 37.53 1.17
N ARG A 278 2.12 36.88 0.40
CA ARG A 278 1.09 35.99 0.98
C ARG A 278 1.68 34.83 1.78
N MET A 279 2.80 34.26 1.35
CA MET A 279 3.43 33.12 2.02
C MET A 279 4.29 33.50 3.23
N ALA A 280 5.00 34.62 3.15
CA ALA A 280 6.03 34.99 4.13
C ALA A 280 5.65 36.18 5.03
N ASN A 281 4.51 36.83 4.79
CA ASN A 281 4.08 37.93 5.64
C ASN A 281 3.67 37.43 7.02
N GLU A 282 4.12 38.13 8.04
CA GLU A 282 3.71 37.89 9.42
C GLU A 282 2.27 38.36 9.66
N SER A 283 1.57 37.69 10.57
CA SER A 283 0.34 38.25 11.12
C SER A 283 0.63 39.48 11.97
N ASP A 284 -0.32 40.41 12.04
CA ASP A 284 -0.24 41.59 12.91
C ASP A 284 -0.02 41.19 14.37
N SER A 285 -0.60 40.05 14.79
CA SER A 285 -0.42 39.49 16.13
C SER A 285 1.02 39.02 16.35
N ALA A 286 1.62 38.30 15.40
CA ALA A 286 3.01 37.87 15.48
C ALA A 286 3.98 39.08 15.47
N SER A 287 3.67 40.11 14.68
CA SER A 287 4.42 41.37 14.65
C SER A 287 4.43 42.07 16.01
N GLN A 288 3.24 42.24 16.61
CA GLN A 288 3.06 42.88 17.91
C GLN A 288 3.73 42.09 19.04
N GLU A 289 3.59 40.76 19.04
CA GLU A 289 4.22 39.92 20.06
C GLU A 289 5.74 39.96 19.94
N ARG A 290 6.29 40.00 18.72
CA ARG A 290 7.74 40.17 18.49
C ARG A 290 8.23 41.50 19.05
N ALA A 291 7.53 42.60 18.78
CA ALA A 291 7.87 43.91 19.32
C ALA A 291 7.85 43.90 20.86
N ARG A 292 6.81 43.32 21.46
CA ARG A 292 6.67 43.17 22.92
C ARG A 292 7.80 42.34 23.52
N CYS A 293 8.16 41.23 22.89
CA CYS A 293 9.23 40.35 23.35
C CYS A 293 10.61 41.03 23.23
N ALA A 294 10.86 41.76 22.15
CA ALA A 294 12.09 42.51 21.95
C ALA A 294 12.27 43.61 23.02
N GLU A 295 11.21 44.33 23.35
CA GLU A 295 11.22 45.33 24.43
C GLU A 295 11.53 44.69 25.78
N LYS A 296 10.84 43.60 26.14
CA LYS A 296 11.12 42.85 27.37
C LYS A 296 12.56 42.35 27.43
N LEU A 297 13.08 41.84 26.32
CA LEU A 297 14.45 41.34 26.24
C LEU A 297 15.46 42.46 26.47
N ALA A 298 15.26 43.64 25.86
CA ALA A 298 16.11 44.80 26.08
C ALA A 298 16.12 45.25 27.57
N VAL A 299 14.95 45.28 28.21
CA VAL A 299 14.84 45.61 29.65
C VAL A 299 15.56 44.58 30.52
N LEU A 300 15.41 43.29 30.22
CA LEU A 300 16.06 42.21 30.97
C LEU A 300 17.59 42.21 30.77
N GLU A 301 18.08 42.55 29.59
CA GLU A 301 19.52 42.68 29.31
C GLU A 301 20.14 43.88 30.02
N ASP A 302 19.45 45.02 30.06
CA ASP A 302 19.88 46.19 30.83
C ASP A 302 19.92 45.88 32.33
N GLY A 303 18.85 45.26 32.87
CA GLY A 303 18.79 44.82 34.26
C GLY A 303 19.92 43.82 34.62
N LYS A 304 20.19 42.84 33.75
CA LYS A 304 21.32 41.90 33.89
C LYS A 304 22.66 42.62 33.90
N SER A 305 22.84 43.64 33.07
CA SER A 305 24.06 44.44 33.00
C SER A 305 24.28 45.25 34.27
N HIS A 306 23.22 45.85 34.82
CA HIS A 306 23.25 46.53 36.11
C HIS A 306 23.61 45.58 37.27
N LEU A 307 23.00 44.39 37.31
CA LEU A 307 23.32 43.39 38.33
C LEU A 307 24.77 42.90 38.25
N LYS A 308 25.29 42.63 37.04
CA LYS A 308 26.71 42.27 36.84
C LYS A 308 27.67 43.36 37.32
N ARG A 309 27.33 44.64 37.09
CA ARG A 309 28.13 45.77 37.60
C ARG A 309 28.13 45.80 39.13
N LEU A 310 26.97 45.61 39.76
CA LEU A 310 26.86 45.55 41.22
C LEU A 310 27.64 44.38 41.81
N GLU A 311 27.58 43.20 41.19
CA GLU A 311 28.35 42.03 41.60
C GLU A 311 29.87 42.27 41.47
N SER A 312 30.32 42.90 40.39
CA SER A 312 31.73 43.28 40.18
C SER A 312 32.20 44.26 41.26
N HIS A 313 31.36 45.23 41.66
CA HIS A 313 31.67 46.14 42.75
C HIS A 313 31.67 45.46 44.12
N ARG A 314 30.87 44.40 44.30
CA ARG A 314 30.83 43.58 45.53
C ARG A 314 32.07 42.69 45.70
N VAL A 315 32.70 42.28 44.60
CA VAL A 315 33.98 41.53 44.61
C VAL A 315 35.18 42.45 44.81
N LEU A 316 35.08 43.73 44.40
CA LEU A 316 36.12 44.75 44.56
C LEU A 316 36.07 45.52 45.90
N SER A 317 35.05 45.29 46.71
CA SER A 317 34.99 45.80 48.09
C SER A 317 35.44 44.71 49.05
N PRO A 318 36.67 44.75 49.60
CA PRO A 318 37.01 43.88 50.71
C PRO A 318 36.11 44.25 51.88
N SER A 319 35.52 43.24 52.51
CA SER A 319 34.72 43.37 53.73
C SER A 319 35.42 44.31 54.71
N VAL A 320 34.88 45.52 54.88
CA VAL A 320 35.22 46.35 56.04
C VAL A 320 34.43 45.77 57.19
N VAL A 321 35.10 44.88 57.91
CA VAL A 321 34.79 44.52 59.28
C VAL A 321 34.85 45.80 60.10
N HIS A 322 33.72 46.20 60.67
CA HIS A 322 33.71 47.01 61.88
C HIS A 322 33.17 46.11 63.00
N GLU A 323 34.11 45.46 63.69
CA GLU A 323 33.97 45.14 65.10
C GLU A 323 34.13 46.45 65.87
N GLU A 324 33.14 46.80 66.69
CA GLU A 324 33.39 47.44 67.98
C GLU A 324 32.35 46.93 68.98
N THR A 325 32.90 46.11 69.86
CA THR A 325 32.51 45.65 71.19
C THR A 325 31.64 46.61 72.02
N ASP A 326 30.63 46.06 72.71
CA ASP A 326 30.60 46.04 74.18
C ASP A 326 29.55 45.06 74.77
N GLN A 327 30.10 44.06 75.49
CA GLN A 327 29.68 43.39 76.74
C GLN A 327 28.23 42.91 76.98
N GLU A 328 28.15 41.56 77.09
CA GLU A 328 27.46 40.69 78.07
C GLU A 328 26.49 41.34 79.09
N GLY A 329 25.34 40.78 79.43
CA GLY A 329 24.79 39.46 79.21
C GLY A 329 23.63 39.26 80.20
N ALA A 330 22.51 38.71 79.73
CA ALA A 330 21.50 38.12 80.59
C ALA A 330 20.88 36.95 79.84
N ASP A 331 20.84 35.85 80.56
CA ASP A 331 20.71 34.47 80.16
C ASP A 331 19.26 34.04 79.88
N GLU A 332 19.15 32.83 79.34
CA GLU A 332 18.01 31.89 79.40
C GLU A 332 16.89 31.96 78.35
N SER A 333 17.19 31.30 77.23
CA SER A 333 16.65 29.97 76.81
C SER A 333 15.14 29.74 76.57
N ASP A 334 14.94 29.06 75.43
CA ASP A 334 13.93 28.03 75.10
C ASP A 334 12.48 28.45 74.85
N ALA A 335 12.01 28.39 73.60
CA ALA A 335 11.72 27.21 72.77
C ALA A 335 10.32 26.64 72.99
N ALA A 336 9.51 26.82 71.94
CA ALA A 336 8.59 25.86 71.34
C ALA A 336 7.94 24.79 72.23
N SER A 337 6.61 24.88 72.31
CA SER A 337 5.71 23.73 72.36
C SER A 337 5.00 23.70 71.00
N SER A 338 5.23 22.66 70.19
CA SER A 338 4.29 21.54 69.96
C SER A 338 3.19 21.94 68.96
N GLU A 339 2.84 21.16 67.93
CA GLU A 339 2.79 19.71 67.77
C GLU A 339 2.64 19.41 66.26
N GLU A 340 3.42 18.48 65.70
CA GLU A 340 2.98 17.13 65.26
C GLU A 340 2.04 17.12 64.03
N GLY A 341 2.18 16.23 63.04
CA GLY A 341 3.03 15.07 62.91
C GLY A 341 2.72 14.30 61.61
N LYS A 342 3.77 13.70 61.07
CA LYS A 342 3.92 12.56 60.14
C LYS A 342 2.70 11.66 59.82
N SER A 343 2.66 11.18 58.57
CA SER A 343 2.93 9.77 58.14
C SER A 343 2.44 9.60 56.68
N GLU A 344 3.24 9.24 55.66
CA GLU A 344 3.68 7.87 55.25
C GLU A 344 2.52 6.85 55.31
N THR A 345 2.15 6.05 54.29
CA THR A 345 2.85 5.37 53.17
C THR A 345 1.78 4.72 52.27
N ALA A 346 2.08 4.42 50.99
CA ALA A 346 2.13 3.04 50.44
C ALA A 346 1.89 2.96 48.91
N GLU A 347 2.77 2.19 48.24
CA GLU A 347 2.67 1.58 46.91
C GLU A 347 1.45 0.62 46.83
N THR A 348 0.94 0.11 45.71
CA THR A 348 1.57 -0.76 44.67
C THR A 348 0.50 -1.10 43.56
N PRO A 349 0.65 -2.06 42.60
CA PRO A 349 0.39 -1.83 41.16
C PRO A 349 -0.68 -2.75 40.50
N GLU A 350 -0.65 -2.74 39.16
CA GLU A 350 -1.14 -3.71 38.15
C GLU A 350 -2.61 -3.75 37.73
N GLY A 351 -2.76 -3.91 36.40
CA GLY A 351 -3.97 -4.03 35.58
C GLY A 351 -3.61 -3.89 34.11
#